data_AF-A0A7C4IMW6-F1
#
_entry.id   AF-A0A7C4IMW6-F1
#
_cell.length_a   1.000
_cell.length_b   1.000
_cell.length_c   1.000
_cell.angle_alpha   90.00
_cell.angle_beta   90.00
_cell.angle_gamma   90.00
#
_symmetry.space_group_name_H-M   'P 1'
#
loop_
_entity.id
_entity.type
_entity.pdbx_description
1 polymer ?
#
loop_
_entity_poly.entity_id
_entity_poly.type
_entity_poly.pdbx_seq_one_letter_code
_entity_poly.pdbx_strand_id
1 'polypeptide(L)' 'MAVDLNPHQIINIFAELSGMTAGKYGYFIDGEAGVKIMPIKNVGLIGGYRLFDIKAKDDPDFAKLRIDGFFAGLTVRF' A
#
# COMPACT_ATOMS: atom_id res chain seq x y z
N MET A 1 -1.86 -10.38 -2.76
CA MET A 1 -0.52 -10.84 -3.19
C MET A 1 0.48 -9.89 -2.58
N ALA A 2 1.54 -10.39 -1.97
CA ALA A 2 2.59 -9.56 -1.41
C ALA A 2 3.94 -10.09 -1.87
N VAL A 3 4.84 -9.17 -2.18
CA VAL A 3 6.21 -9.43 -2.60
C VAL A 3 7.11 -8.60 -1.69
N ASP A 4 8.09 -9.27 -1.09
CA ASP A 4 9.08 -8.63 -0.25
C ASP A 4 10.47 -9.09 -0.70
N LEU A 5 11.28 -8.12 -1.09
CA LEU A 5 12.61 -8.31 -1.66
C LEU A 5 13.63 -7.61 -0.78
N ASN A 6 14.64 -8.36 -0.34
CA ASN A 6 15.71 -7.84 0.51
C ASN A 6 17.03 -7.90 -0.27
N PRO A 7 17.26 -7.00 -1.24
CA PRO A 7 18.51 -6.99 -2.00
C PRO A 7 19.72 -6.69 -1.13
N HIS A 8 19.55 -5.98 -0.01
CA HIS A 8 20.62 -5.65 0.91
C HIS A 8 20.14 -5.62 2.36
N GLN A 9 21.03 -5.80 3.35
CA GLN A 9 20.64 -5.79 4.78
C GLN A 9 19.96 -4.49 5.24
N ILE A 10 20.27 -3.38 4.57
CA ILE A 10 19.71 -2.07 4.88
C ILE A 10 18.60 -1.64 3.91
N ILE A 11 18.32 -2.39 2.83
CA ILE A 11 17.30 -2.04 1.83
C ILE A 11 16.31 -3.18 1.69
N ASN A 12 15.06 -2.87 1.93
CA ASN A 12 13.92 -3.75 1.72
C ASN A 12 12.99 -3.08 0.71
N ILE A 13 12.59 -3.82 -0.32
CA ILE A 13 11.65 -3.37 -1.34
C ILE A 13 10.41 -4.22 -1.16
N PHE A 14 9.25 -3.60 -1.03
CA PHE A 14 8.00 -4.29 -0.84
C PHE A 14 6.98 -3.84 -1.88
N ALA A 15 6.13 -4.77 -2.29
CA ALA A 15 4.98 -4.50 -3.12
C ALA A 15 3.83 -5.40 -2.66
N GLU A 16 2.72 -4.77 -2.30
CA GLU A 16 1.48 -5.44 -1.94
C GLU A 16 0.40 -5.08 -2.95
N LEU A 17 -0.42 -6.06 -3.31
CA LEU A 17 -1.62 -5.85 -4.09
C LEU A 17 -2.71 -6.74 -3.52
N SER A 18 -3.68 -6.13 -2.88
CA SER A 18 -4.87 -6.77 -2.35
C SER A 18 -6.11 -6.29 -3.07
N GLY A 19 -7.11 -7.14 -3.12
CA GLY A 19 -8.36 -6.81 -3.78
C GLY A 19 -9.46 -7.77 -3.38
N MET A 20 -10.66 -7.24 -3.27
CA MET A 20 -11.85 -8.00 -2.91
C MET A 20 -13.00 -7.52 -3.79
N THR A 21 -13.73 -8.46 -4.39
CA THR A 21 -14.94 -8.14 -5.14
C THR A 21 -16.14 -8.43 -4.26
N ALA A 22 -17.10 -7.49 -4.22
CA ALA A 22 -18.38 -7.65 -3.53
C ALA A 22 -19.49 -8.07 -4.51
N GLY A 23 -19.12 -8.74 -5.61
CA GLY A 23 -20.04 -9.11 -6.68
C GLY A 23 -20.72 -7.89 -7.32
N LYS A 24 -22.04 -7.87 -7.33
CA LYS A 24 -22.85 -6.77 -7.90
C LYS A 24 -22.74 -5.45 -7.12
N TYR A 25 -22.31 -5.49 -5.86
CA TYR A 25 -22.27 -4.33 -4.97
C TYR A 25 -21.00 -3.50 -5.09
N GLY A 26 -19.95 -4.01 -5.76
CA GLY A 26 -18.71 -3.25 -5.90
C GLY A 26 -17.42 -4.05 -5.96
N TYR A 27 -16.30 -3.32 -5.99
CA TYR A 27 -14.96 -3.86 -5.82
C TYR A 27 -14.12 -2.95 -4.93
N PHE A 28 -13.13 -3.56 -4.31
CA PHE A 28 -12.09 -2.94 -3.52
C PHE A 28 -10.75 -3.41 -4.06
N ILE A 29 -9.85 -2.47 -4.36
CA ILE A 29 -8.47 -2.74 -4.75
C ILE A 29 -7.58 -1.83 -3.93
N ASP A 30 -6.59 -2.42 -3.27
CA ASP A 30 -5.50 -1.70 -2.61
C ASP A 30 -4.18 -2.24 -3.17
N GLY A 31 -3.33 -1.34 -3.64
CA GLY A 31 -1.98 -1.63 -4.08
C GLY A 31 -1.00 -0.69 -3.41
N GLU A 32 0.09 -1.23 -2.91
CA GLU A 32 1.16 -0.48 -2.30
C GLU A 32 2.49 -0.97 -2.88
N ALA A 33 3.40 -0.05 -3.15
CA ALA A 33 4.77 -0.40 -3.49
C ALA A 33 5.72 0.62 -2.88
N GLY A 34 6.82 0.17 -2.31
CA GLY A 34 7.75 1.05 -1.66
C GLY A 34 9.09 0.43 -1.35
N VAL A 35 9.94 1.28 -0.77
CA VAL A 35 11.28 0.95 -0.33
C VAL A 35 11.42 1.40 1.11
N LYS A 36 11.96 0.50 1.93
CA LYS A 36 12.34 0.74 3.31
C LYS A 36 13.86 0.66 3.42
N ILE A 37 14.45 1.71 3.98
CA ILE A 37 15.88 1.80 4.22
C ILE A 37 16.12 1.83 5.72
N MET A 38 16.90 0.89 6.24
CA MET A 38 17.24 0.78 7.66
C MET A 38 18.74 1.04 7.85
N PRO A 39 19.19 2.31 7.81
CA PRO A 39 20.61 2.62 7.96
C PRO A 39 21.16 2.23 9.35
N ILE A 40 20.31 2.25 10.37
CA ILE A 40 20.66 1.92 11.76
C ILE A 40 19.57 1.00 12.33
N LYS A 41 19.91 0.12 13.28
CA LYS A 41 18.96 -0.85 13.90
C LYS A 41 17.70 -0.20 14.50
N ASN A 42 17.80 1.05 14.93
CA ASN A 42 16.76 1.78 15.64
C ASN A 42 16.02 2.81 14.78
N VAL A 43 16.49 3.10 13.55
CA VAL A 43 15.90 4.13 12.69
C VAL A 43 15.77 3.60 11.27
N GLY A 44 14.57 3.68 10.72
CA GLY A 44 14.25 3.33 9.35
C GLY A 44 13.56 4.49 8.62
N LEU A 45 13.86 4.64 7.35
CA LEU A 45 13.14 5.46 6.40
C LEU A 45 12.25 4.55 5.56
N ILE A 46 11.03 4.98 5.27
CA ILE A 46 10.14 4.29 4.34
C ILE A 46 9.61 5.31 3.35
N GLY A 47 9.56 4.93 2.09
CA GLY A 47 8.96 5.75 1.05
C GLY A 47 8.33 4.86 0.01
N GLY A 48 7.17 5.26 -0.50
CA GLY A 48 6.46 4.46 -1.47
C GLY A 48 5.31 5.21 -2.10
N TYR A 49 4.54 4.46 -2.87
CA TYR A 49 3.34 4.92 -3.52
C TYR A 49 2.22 3.94 -3.21
N ARG A 50 1.07 4.48 -2.81
CA ARG A 50 -0.12 3.69 -2.55
C ARG A 50 -1.23 4.07 -3.51
N LEU A 51 -2.04 3.08 -3.83
CA LEU A 51 -3.16 3.11 -4.75
C LEU A 51 -4.31 2.42 -4.06
N PHE A 52 -5.40 3.12 -3.85
CA PHE A 52 -6.59 2.59 -3.22
C PHE A 52 -7.78 3.00 -4.06
N ASP A 53 -8.50 2.03 -4.60
CA ASP A 53 -9.71 2.26 -5.39
C ASP A 53 -10.84 1.39 -4.81
N ILE A 54 -11.84 2.07 -4.27
CA ILE A 54 -13.07 1.42 -3.83
C ILE A 54 -14.23 1.96 -4.65
N LYS A 55 -15.03 1.03 -5.14
CA LYS A 55 -16.23 1.29 -5.92
C LYS A 55 -17.37 0.54 -5.28
N ALA A 56 -18.33 1.26 -4.73
CA ALA A 56 -19.58 0.71 -4.21
C ALA A 56 -20.75 1.17 -5.10
N LYS A 57 -21.61 0.21 -5.46
CA LYS A 57 -22.86 0.43 -6.18
C LYS A 57 -24.00 -0.07 -5.32
N ASP A 58 -24.93 0.84 -4.99
CA ASP A 58 -26.18 0.50 -4.32
C ASP A 58 -27.30 1.32 -4.96
N ASP A 59 -28.02 0.74 -5.92
CA ASP A 59 -28.98 1.45 -6.79
C ASP A 59 -29.99 2.29 -5.98
N PRO A 60 -30.15 3.60 -6.25
CA PRO A 60 -29.58 4.38 -7.37
C PRO A 60 -28.22 5.05 -7.09
N ASP A 61 -27.67 4.89 -5.89
CA ASP A 61 -26.48 5.59 -5.41
C ASP A 61 -25.16 4.92 -5.83
N PHE A 62 -24.22 5.76 -6.27
CA PHE A 62 -22.90 5.35 -6.71
C PHE A 62 -21.82 6.06 -5.90
N ALA A 63 -20.99 5.30 -5.19
CA ALA A 63 -19.85 5.82 -4.45
C ALA A 63 -18.54 5.30 -5.06
N LYS A 64 -17.69 6.23 -5.49
CA LYS A 64 -16.32 5.94 -5.92
C LYS A 64 -15.36 6.75 -5.07
N LEU A 65 -14.43 6.07 -4.42
CA LEU A 65 -13.35 6.70 -3.69
C LEU A 65 -12.04 6.13 -4.23
N ARG A 66 -11.23 7.02 -4.79
CA ARG A 66 -9.88 6.71 -5.25
C ARG A 66 -8.90 7.58 -4.47
N ILE A 67 -7.97 6.93 -3.78
CA ILE A 67 -6.88 7.56 -3.06
C ILE A 67 -5.61 7.03 -3.65
N ASP A 68 -4.83 7.90 -4.27
CA ASP A 68 -3.51 7.55 -4.76
C ASP A 68 -2.52 8.65 -4.40
N GLY A 69 -1.30 8.25 -4.06
CA GLY A 69 -0.33 9.20 -3.57
C GLY A 69 0.96 8.59 -3.08
N PHE A 70 1.99 9.43 -3.10
CA PHE A 70 3.27 9.13 -2.48
C PHE A 70 3.15 9.24 -0.96
N PHE A 71 3.82 8.34 -0.26
CA PHE A 71 4.01 8.44 1.17
C PHE A 71 5.48 8.34 1.52
N ALA A 72 5.86 9.01 2.60
CA ALA A 72 7.17 8.91 3.20
C ALA A 72 6.99 8.87 4.71
N GLY A 73 7.84 8.12 5.40
CA GLY A 73 7.75 7.92 6.83
C GLY A 73 9.11 7.66 7.46
N LEU A 74 9.16 7.92 8.76
CA LEU A 74 10.27 7.57 9.63
C LEU A 74 9.76 6.54 10.64
N THR A 75 10.52 5.47 10.82
CA THR A 75 10.30 4.45 11.83
C THR A 75 11.41 4.56 12.86
N VAL A 76 11.05 4.64 14.14
CA VAL A 76 12.00 4.54 15.26
C VAL A 76 11.62 3.33 16.10
N ARG A 77 12.60 2.47 16.40
CA ARG A 77 12.43 1.25 17.20
C ARG A 77 13.25 1.38 18.47
N PHE A 78 12.59 1.28 19.63
CA PHE A 78 13.18 1.35 20.97
C PHE A 78 13.26 -0.04 21.59
#